data_AF-A0A1V5PXV2-F1
#
_entry.id   AF-A0A1V5PXV2-F1
#
_cell.length_a   1.000
_cell.length_b   1.000
_cell.length_c   1.000
_cell.angle_alpha   90.00
_cell.angle_beta   90.00
_cell.angle_gamma   90.00
#
_symmetry.space_group_name_H-M   'P 1'
#
loop_
_entity.id
_entity.type
_entity.pdbx_description
1 polymer ?
#
loop_
_entity_poly.entity_id
_entity_poly.type
_entity_poly.pdbx_seq_one_letter_code
_entity_poly.pdbx_strand_id
1 'polypeptide(L)'
;MNDKASFELRAQMLEDRISQIADILDIEKDVAFMRHVYALLFNTGFDEPEFDADVVDGSGDKQVDILRIDEAEGLATIHIIQVKNSSKYKGTVVVQMRDALEKILRWPEEKFKTLDNHDLVMKISEVRELSARMFLKNIRIVVHYVGKGNTSKLSPDFEKEIEETLSIYKASREFYDFEFKVWGVNELIDRSYELEQQSHRIDETLPIHYTWQIPTYAEYGVERVRALICTVSGEHLAKLVDKHKDSIFEENVRTYLGSRKKINSEIYATCTDDNESSYFWFFNNGITVTCDDFDVAYNANPPCVSIKNMQIVNGCQTSVTLAAAWHENKLSSNTMVLLRIYATNDPDFVDRITLTTNSQNAVSNRDLRSNDRLQRDLEKLFNHRGYHYERKPGTYSKLKTKAEKQRVISNERVGQAYLAIAEHLPATAMSRKAEIWGEQYHRIYSSRFEELLASYLIYDFCLRRKVSISRENEYTLKDAISKYGTFHISRILGSYRLGERWAQISKDKLDQFINEIVIKPQNLMGDYEDAFALLERVVESIISDDLTRLVNVLKSSDIQKEIDEALQ
;
A
#
# COMPACT_ATOMS: atom_id res chain seq x y z
N MET A 1 -16.15 -0.18 12.47
CA MET A 1 -16.83 -0.04 11.16
C MET A 1 -15.86 -0.02 9.97
N ASN A 2 -14.56 0.24 10.17
CA ASN A 2 -13.56 0.46 9.11
C ASN A 2 -13.06 -0.78 8.35
N ASP A 3 -13.03 -1.98 8.96
CA ASP A 3 -12.44 -3.15 8.29
C ASP A 3 -13.24 -3.63 7.07
N LYS A 4 -14.55 -3.36 7.04
CA LYS A 4 -15.42 -3.91 6.00
C LYS A 4 -15.09 -3.32 4.62
N ALA A 5 -14.90 -2.00 4.56
CA ALA A 5 -14.62 -1.33 3.30
C ALA A 5 -13.20 -1.56 2.79
N SER A 6 -12.20 -1.56 3.67
CA SER A 6 -10.84 -1.96 3.31
C SER A 6 -10.81 -3.41 2.79
N PHE A 7 -11.61 -4.31 3.41
CA PHE A 7 -11.74 -5.67 2.95
C PHE A 7 -12.40 -5.78 1.57
N GLU A 8 -13.51 -5.07 1.33
CA GLU A 8 -14.21 -5.07 0.03
C GLU A 8 -13.28 -4.58 -1.09
N LEU A 9 -12.52 -3.52 -0.83
CA LEU A 9 -11.54 -2.97 -1.76
C LEU A 9 -10.44 -3.99 -2.10
N ARG A 10 -9.87 -4.66 -1.10
CA ARG A 10 -8.86 -5.71 -1.30
C ARG A 10 -9.42 -6.96 -1.97
N ALA A 11 -10.68 -7.30 -1.69
CA ALA A 11 -11.35 -8.43 -2.33
C ALA A 11 -11.51 -8.17 -3.82
N GLN A 12 -11.79 -6.92 -4.20
CA GLN A 12 -11.80 -6.49 -5.59
C GLN A 12 -10.41 -6.60 -6.23
N MET A 13 -9.36 -6.14 -5.56
CA MET A 13 -7.97 -6.26 -6.05
C MET A 13 -7.59 -7.71 -6.35
N LEU A 14 -7.94 -8.63 -5.45
CA LEU A 14 -7.67 -10.05 -5.63
C LEU A 14 -8.46 -10.62 -6.83
N GLU A 15 -9.74 -10.28 -6.97
CA GLU A 15 -10.59 -10.76 -8.07
C GLU A 15 -10.14 -10.23 -9.44
N ASP A 16 -9.73 -8.95 -9.50
CA ASP A 16 -9.16 -8.34 -10.71
C ASP A 16 -7.87 -9.06 -11.10
N ARG A 17 -7.01 -9.39 -10.13
CA ARG A 17 -5.76 -10.12 -10.37
C ARG A 17 -6.01 -11.55 -10.86
N ILE A 18 -6.96 -12.27 -10.27
CA ILE A 18 -7.36 -13.61 -10.71
C ILE A 18 -7.89 -13.55 -12.15
N SER A 19 -8.76 -12.58 -12.44
CA SER A 19 -9.34 -12.41 -13.79
C SER A 19 -8.25 -12.09 -14.82
N GLN A 20 -7.30 -11.22 -14.47
CA GLN A 20 -6.15 -10.92 -15.32
C GLN A 20 -5.31 -12.17 -15.63
N ILE A 21 -5.02 -13.00 -14.63
CA ILE A 21 -4.24 -14.23 -14.82
C ILE A 21 -5.02 -15.23 -15.69
N ALA A 22 -6.32 -15.38 -15.45
CA ALA A 22 -7.21 -16.22 -16.26
C ALA A 22 -7.19 -15.79 -17.73
N ASP A 23 -7.28 -14.49 -18.01
CA ASP A 23 -7.26 -13.94 -19.37
C ASP A 23 -5.88 -14.09 -20.03
N ILE A 24 -4.78 -13.89 -19.29
CA ILE A 24 -3.41 -14.00 -19.83
C ILE A 24 -3.07 -15.45 -20.20
N LEU A 25 -3.45 -16.40 -19.36
CA LEU A 25 -3.11 -17.82 -19.54
C LEU A 25 -4.19 -18.61 -20.29
N ASP A 26 -5.35 -18.00 -20.58
CA ASP A 26 -6.53 -18.66 -21.17
C ASP A 26 -6.99 -19.88 -20.36
N ILE A 27 -7.18 -19.68 -19.05
CA ILE A 27 -7.55 -20.72 -18.08
C ILE A 27 -8.77 -20.33 -17.24
N GLU A 28 -9.43 -21.34 -16.65
CA GLU A 28 -10.53 -21.15 -15.70
C GLU A 28 -10.09 -20.36 -14.45
N LYS A 29 -11.02 -19.56 -13.90
CA LYS A 29 -10.74 -18.69 -12.74
C LYS A 29 -10.26 -19.44 -11.50
N ASP A 30 -10.73 -20.66 -11.28
CA ASP A 30 -10.32 -21.48 -10.14
C ASP A 30 -8.84 -21.88 -10.27
N VAL A 31 -8.40 -22.26 -11.47
CA VAL A 31 -6.99 -22.57 -11.76
C VAL A 31 -6.12 -21.32 -11.68
N ALA A 32 -6.60 -20.20 -12.21
CA ALA A 32 -5.91 -18.91 -12.08
C ALA A 32 -5.73 -18.49 -10.61
N PHE A 33 -6.73 -18.76 -9.76
CA PHE A 33 -6.61 -18.49 -8.33
C PHE A 33 -5.58 -19.41 -7.66
N MET A 34 -5.56 -20.70 -7.98
CA MET A 34 -4.53 -21.63 -7.49
C MET A 34 -3.11 -21.19 -7.89
N ARG A 35 -2.91 -20.84 -9.17
CA ARG A 35 -1.62 -20.31 -9.67
C ARG A 35 -1.21 -19.03 -8.95
N HIS A 36 -2.15 -18.12 -8.72
CA HIS A 36 -1.85 -16.89 -7.99
C HIS A 36 -1.44 -17.16 -6.54
N VAL A 37 -2.15 -18.05 -5.85
CA VAL A 37 -1.82 -18.45 -4.47
C VAL A 37 -0.45 -19.11 -4.41
N TYR A 38 -0.17 -20.04 -5.33
CA TYR A 38 1.12 -20.69 -5.43
C TYR A 38 2.26 -19.67 -5.59
N ALA A 39 2.12 -18.73 -6.53
CA ALA A 39 3.07 -17.65 -6.74
C ALA A 39 3.32 -16.80 -5.49
N LEU A 40 2.26 -16.46 -4.73
CA LEU A 40 2.38 -15.67 -3.51
C LEU A 40 3.04 -16.43 -2.35
N LEU A 41 2.75 -17.72 -2.20
CA LEU A 41 3.30 -18.52 -1.12
C LEU A 41 4.79 -18.81 -1.35
N PHE A 42 5.17 -19.12 -2.59
CA PHE A 42 6.50 -19.59 -2.94
C PHE A 42 7.40 -18.54 -3.62
N ASN A 43 6.88 -17.31 -3.81
CA ASN A 43 7.60 -16.22 -4.46
C ASN A 43 8.09 -16.58 -5.88
N THR A 44 7.17 -17.11 -6.69
CA THR A 44 7.42 -17.53 -8.07
C THR A 44 6.61 -16.69 -9.07
N GLY A 45 6.80 -16.92 -10.37
CA GLY A 45 5.85 -16.46 -11.39
C GLY A 45 4.50 -17.16 -11.26
N PHE A 46 3.42 -16.56 -11.79
CA PHE A 46 2.11 -17.24 -11.89
C PHE A 46 2.09 -18.29 -13.03
N ASP A 47 3.05 -18.19 -13.94
CA ASP A 47 3.33 -19.08 -15.06
C ASP A 47 4.43 -20.12 -14.73
N GLU A 48 4.82 -20.25 -13.45
CA GLU A 48 5.84 -21.20 -13.01
C GLU A 48 5.47 -22.65 -13.39
N PRO A 49 6.31 -23.39 -14.15
CA PRO A 49 6.01 -24.75 -14.58
C PRO A 49 5.92 -25.76 -13.43
N GLU A 50 6.67 -25.56 -12.34
CA GLU A 50 6.62 -26.43 -11.15
C GLU A 50 5.21 -26.51 -10.53
N PHE A 51 4.37 -25.49 -10.75
CA PHE A 51 2.97 -25.53 -10.32
C PHE A 51 2.27 -26.79 -10.83
N ASP A 52 2.42 -27.12 -12.12
CA ASP A 52 1.70 -28.25 -12.72
C ASP A 52 2.20 -29.60 -12.19
N ALA A 53 3.45 -29.66 -11.71
CA ALA A 53 4.00 -30.84 -11.06
C ALA A 53 3.53 -31.00 -9.60
N ASP A 54 3.19 -29.90 -8.92
CA ASP A 54 2.79 -29.90 -7.52
C ASP A 54 1.26 -29.99 -7.32
N VAL A 55 0.46 -29.76 -8.36
CA VAL A 55 -1.00 -29.94 -8.32
C VAL A 55 -1.36 -31.42 -8.22
N VAL A 56 -2.24 -31.74 -7.26
CA VAL A 56 -2.75 -33.09 -7.00
C VAL A 56 -4.29 -33.10 -6.87
N ASP A 57 -4.96 -32.04 -7.32
CA ASP A 57 -6.43 -31.93 -7.32
C ASP A 57 -7.07 -33.05 -8.18
N GLY A 58 -7.96 -33.84 -7.57
CA GLY A 58 -8.57 -34.98 -8.23
C GLY A 58 -9.30 -35.92 -7.28
N SER A 59 -9.83 -37.03 -7.80
CA SER A 59 -10.63 -37.97 -7.00
C SER A 59 -9.84 -38.56 -5.82
N GLY A 60 -10.40 -38.47 -4.60
CA GLY A 60 -9.83 -39.11 -3.41
C GLY A 60 -8.69 -38.34 -2.73
N ASP A 61 -8.34 -37.17 -3.23
CA ASP A 61 -7.41 -36.17 -2.68
C ASP A 61 -7.75 -35.70 -1.25
N LYS A 62 -9.05 -35.71 -0.91
CA LYS A 62 -9.61 -35.23 0.37
C LYS A 62 -9.33 -33.75 0.62
N GLN A 63 -9.54 -32.88 -0.38
CA GLN A 63 -9.31 -31.43 -0.26
C GLN A 63 -7.81 -31.13 -0.12
N VAL A 64 -7.00 -31.71 -1.01
CA VAL A 64 -5.60 -31.29 -1.18
C VAL A 64 -5.43 -30.99 -2.66
N ASP A 65 -5.35 -29.70 -2.97
CA ASP A 65 -5.22 -29.27 -4.36
C ASP A 65 -3.74 -29.24 -4.79
N ILE A 66 -2.83 -28.90 -3.86
CA ILE A 66 -1.38 -28.78 -4.13
C ILE A 66 -0.57 -29.43 -3.01
N LEU A 67 0.43 -30.22 -3.38
CA LEU A 67 1.40 -30.84 -2.48
C LEU A 67 2.83 -30.55 -2.96
N ARG A 68 3.51 -29.64 -2.26
CA ARG A 68 4.86 -29.17 -2.60
C ARG A 68 5.89 -29.56 -1.53
N ILE A 69 7.11 -29.86 -1.97
CA ILE A 69 8.25 -30.15 -1.10
C ILE A 69 9.36 -29.12 -1.39
N ASP A 70 9.78 -28.39 -0.37
CA ASP A 70 10.89 -27.45 -0.43
C ASP A 70 12.04 -27.92 0.48
N GLU A 71 13.23 -28.15 -0.09
CA GLU A 71 14.42 -28.56 0.66
C GLU A 71 15.44 -27.44 0.73
N ALA A 72 15.90 -27.11 1.95
CA ALA A 72 16.90 -26.09 2.16
C ALA A 72 17.80 -26.46 3.36
N GLU A 73 19.12 -26.43 3.16
CA GLU A 73 20.13 -26.51 4.22
C GLU A 73 19.95 -27.66 5.24
N GLY A 74 19.52 -28.84 4.77
CA GLY A 74 19.34 -30.03 5.62
C GLY A 74 18.01 -30.07 6.40
N LEU A 75 17.11 -29.12 6.14
CA LEU A 75 15.70 -29.14 6.50
C LEU A 75 14.85 -29.31 5.25
N ALA A 76 13.66 -29.88 5.42
CA ALA A 76 12.65 -29.94 4.37
C ALA A 76 11.31 -29.43 4.88
N THR A 77 10.57 -28.73 4.03
CA THR A 77 9.21 -28.27 4.32
C THR A 77 8.24 -28.91 3.33
N ILE A 78 7.23 -29.59 3.86
CA ILE A 78 6.13 -30.16 3.07
C ILE A 78 4.93 -29.23 3.21
N HIS A 79 4.50 -28.67 2.09
CA HIS A 79 3.36 -27.78 1.97
C HIS A 79 2.15 -28.55 1.44
N ILE A 80 1.06 -28.55 2.22
CA ILE A 80 -0.23 -29.14 1.83
C ILE A 80 -1.23 -28.01 1.72
N ILE A 81 -1.78 -27.78 0.54
CA ILE A 81 -2.56 -26.57 0.23
C ILE A 81 -3.95 -26.96 -0.27
N GLN A 82 -4.96 -26.39 0.38
CA GLN A 82 -6.32 -26.30 -0.17
C GLN A 82 -6.58 -24.84 -0.55
N VAL A 83 -6.95 -24.62 -1.79
CA VAL A 83 -7.45 -23.37 -2.33
C VAL A 83 -8.94 -23.51 -2.59
N LYS A 84 -9.75 -22.59 -2.06
CA LYS A 84 -11.19 -22.56 -2.32
C LYS A 84 -11.61 -21.18 -2.77
N ASN A 85 -12.20 -21.10 -3.96
CA ASN A 85 -12.77 -19.86 -4.48
C ASN A 85 -14.10 -19.49 -3.77
N SER A 86 -14.03 -19.30 -2.45
CA SER A 86 -15.16 -19.11 -1.54
C SER A 86 -14.79 -18.12 -0.44
N SER A 87 -15.75 -17.29 -0.04
CA SER A 87 -15.61 -16.39 1.11
C SER A 87 -15.89 -17.07 2.46
N LYS A 88 -16.35 -18.32 2.45
CA LYS A 88 -16.67 -19.10 3.66
C LYS A 88 -15.65 -20.21 3.88
N TYR A 89 -15.21 -20.34 5.13
CA TYR A 89 -14.39 -21.43 5.64
C TYR A 89 -15.29 -22.45 6.35
N LYS A 90 -15.06 -23.75 6.13
CA LYS A 90 -15.89 -24.83 6.68
C LYS A 90 -15.03 -25.80 7.48
N GLY A 91 -15.44 -26.13 8.70
CA GLY A 91 -14.75 -27.12 9.54
C GLY A 91 -14.65 -28.49 8.87
N THR A 92 -15.66 -28.87 8.08
CA THR A 92 -15.66 -30.12 7.30
C THR A 92 -14.48 -30.23 6.34
N VAL A 93 -13.99 -29.11 5.80
CA VAL A 93 -12.80 -29.09 4.92
C VAL A 93 -11.55 -29.38 5.73
N VAL A 94 -11.42 -28.81 6.94
CA VAL A 94 -10.31 -29.09 7.86
C VAL A 94 -10.27 -30.58 8.24
N VAL A 95 -11.44 -31.18 8.50
CA VAL A 95 -11.54 -32.63 8.76
C VAL A 95 -11.06 -33.44 7.56
N GLN A 96 -11.44 -33.06 6.34
CA GLN A 96 -10.99 -33.73 5.11
C GLN A 96 -9.47 -33.58 4.91
N MET A 97 -8.92 -32.38 5.14
CA MET A 97 -7.46 -32.16 5.11
C MET A 97 -6.74 -32.98 6.19
N ARG A 98 -7.35 -33.16 7.37
CA ARG A 98 -6.82 -34.03 8.43
C ARG A 98 -6.79 -35.50 8.01
N ASP A 99 -7.83 -35.98 7.31
CA ASP A 99 -7.82 -37.30 6.69
C ASP A 99 -6.72 -37.40 5.62
N ALA A 100 -6.51 -36.34 4.84
CA ALA A 100 -5.45 -36.28 3.82
C ALA A 100 -4.06 -36.34 4.45
N LEU A 101 -3.82 -35.65 5.56
CA LEU A 101 -2.58 -35.75 6.32
C LEU A 101 -2.32 -37.19 6.78
N GLU A 102 -3.34 -37.87 7.31
CA GLU A 102 -3.20 -39.28 7.71
C GLU A 102 -2.87 -40.19 6.51
N LYS A 103 -3.45 -39.90 5.35
CA LYS A 103 -3.11 -40.58 4.09
C LYS A 103 -1.65 -40.37 3.69
N ILE A 104 -1.24 -39.12 3.58
CA ILE A 104 0.08 -38.72 3.08
C ILE A 104 1.17 -39.19 4.06
N LEU A 105 0.94 -39.06 5.37
CA LEU A 105 1.95 -39.23 6.41
C LEU A 105 1.90 -40.58 7.12
N ARG A 106 0.79 -41.34 7.08
CA ARG A 106 0.69 -42.60 7.85
C ARG A 106 0.14 -43.82 7.10
N TRP A 107 -0.54 -43.66 5.96
CA TRP A 107 -1.03 -44.85 5.25
C TRP A 107 0.10 -45.74 4.73
N PRO A 108 -0.08 -47.08 4.79
CA PRO A 108 0.81 -48.04 4.15
C PRO A 108 0.87 -47.86 2.64
N GLU A 109 2.00 -48.22 2.04
CA GLU A 109 2.26 -48.11 0.60
C GLU A 109 1.23 -48.86 -0.25
N GLU A 110 0.88 -50.07 0.16
CA GLU A 110 -0.13 -50.93 -0.47
C GLU A 110 -1.50 -50.25 -0.54
N LYS A 111 -1.79 -49.35 0.42
CA LYS A 111 -3.09 -48.68 0.51
C LYS A 111 -3.12 -47.44 -0.36
N PHE A 112 -2.13 -46.55 -0.27
CA PHE A 112 -2.18 -45.31 -1.04
C PHE A 112 -1.91 -45.53 -2.53
N LYS A 113 -1.12 -46.55 -2.93
CA LYS A 113 -0.93 -46.89 -4.35
C LYS A 113 -2.19 -47.38 -5.07
N THR A 114 -3.28 -47.66 -4.35
CA THR A 114 -4.58 -48.03 -4.94
C THR A 114 -5.47 -46.83 -5.26
N LEU A 115 -5.03 -45.61 -4.95
CA LEU A 115 -5.77 -44.39 -5.27
C LEU A 115 -5.78 -44.15 -6.78
N ASP A 116 -6.94 -43.74 -7.32
CA ASP A 116 -7.10 -43.45 -8.76
C ASP A 116 -6.31 -42.18 -9.18
N ASN A 117 -6.07 -41.26 -8.26
CA ASN A 117 -5.33 -40.03 -8.49
C ASN A 117 -3.82 -40.32 -8.53
N HIS A 118 -3.27 -40.45 -9.73
CA HIS A 118 -1.87 -40.83 -9.95
C HIS A 118 -0.90 -39.73 -9.49
N ASP A 119 -1.24 -38.46 -9.68
CA ASP A 119 -0.39 -37.33 -9.27
C ASP A 119 -0.24 -37.28 -7.75
N LEU A 120 -1.34 -37.50 -7.03
CA LEU A 120 -1.31 -37.64 -5.57
C LEU A 120 -0.45 -38.84 -5.13
N VAL A 121 -0.54 -39.99 -5.81
CA VAL A 121 0.27 -41.17 -5.48
C VAL A 121 1.76 -40.89 -5.70
N MET A 122 2.12 -40.20 -6.78
CA MET A 122 3.50 -39.80 -7.06
C MET A 122 4.03 -38.88 -5.95
N LYS A 123 3.28 -37.83 -5.59
CA LYS A 123 3.68 -36.91 -4.52
C LYS A 123 3.73 -37.56 -3.14
N ILE A 124 2.81 -38.46 -2.80
CA ILE A 124 2.90 -39.23 -1.55
C ILE A 124 4.20 -40.06 -1.55
N SER A 125 4.56 -40.66 -2.68
CA SER A 125 5.80 -41.44 -2.80
C SER A 125 7.03 -40.56 -2.59
N GLU A 126 7.09 -39.37 -3.19
CA GLU A 126 8.16 -38.39 -2.94
C GLU A 126 8.27 -38.00 -1.46
N VAL A 127 7.13 -37.75 -0.80
CA VAL A 127 7.08 -37.48 0.64
C VAL A 127 7.61 -38.67 1.47
N ARG A 128 7.29 -39.91 1.07
CA ARG A 128 7.80 -41.12 1.75
C ARG A 128 9.29 -41.29 1.59
N GLU A 129 9.81 -41.09 0.38
CA GLU A 129 11.24 -41.15 0.09
C GLU A 129 12.01 -40.09 0.88
N LEU A 130 11.49 -38.86 0.92
CA LEU A 130 12.01 -37.78 1.76
C LEU A 130 12.05 -38.17 3.25
N SER A 131 10.95 -38.72 3.76
CA SER A 131 10.82 -39.15 5.15
C SER A 131 11.72 -40.34 5.50
N ALA A 132 12.07 -41.18 4.53
CA ALA A 132 12.98 -42.31 4.71
C ALA A 132 14.45 -41.87 4.70
N ARG A 133 14.81 -40.87 3.89
CA ARG A 133 16.20 -40.36 3.80
C ARG A 133 16.54 -39.30 4.84
N MET A 134 15.56 -38.56 5.36
CA MET A 134 15.75 -37.52 6.37
C MET A 134 15.16 -37.94 7.73
N PHE A 135 15.77 -37.48 8.82
CA PHE A 135 15.16 -37.63 10.13
C PHE A 135 13.89 -36.75 10.20
N LEU A 136 12.76 -37.28 10.68
CA LEU A 136 11.48 -36.53 10.73
C LEU A 136 11.60 -35.21 11.51
N LYS A 137 12.54 -35.11 12.45
CA LYS A 137 12.86 -33.86 13.15
C LYS A 137 13.56 -32.78 12.32
N ASN A 138 13.85 -33.07 11.06
CA ASN A 138 14.31 -32.11 10.09
C ASN A 138 13.22 -31.76 9.07
N ILE A 139 12.02 -32.31 9.21
CA ILE A 139 10.88 -32.05 8.31
C ILE A 139 9.88 -31.15 9.03
N ARG A 140 9.51 -30.04 8.40
CA ARG A 140 8.41 -29.16 8.80
C ARG A 140 7.19 -29.44 7.93
N ILE A 141 6.01 -29.50 8.53
CA ILE A 141 4.75 -29.61 7.80
C ILE A 141 3.99 -28.30 7.92
N VAL A 142 3.59 -27.72 6.79
CA VAL A 142 2.77 -26.50 6.77
C VAL A 142 1.52 -26.76 5.95
N VAL A 143 0.37 -26.67 6.62
CA VAL A 143 -0.94 -26.81 5.99
C VAL A 143 -1.49 -25.42 5.70
N HIS A 144 -1.93 -25.19 4.47
CA HIS A 144 -2.48 -23.92 4.01
C HIS A 144 -3.94 -24.13 3.62
N TYR A 145 -4.88 -23.48 4.31
CA TYR A 145 -6.27 -23.37 3.84
C TYR A 145 -6.52 -21.94 3.36
N VAL A 146 -6.60 -21.80 2.04
CA VAL A 146 -6.74 -20.53 1.33
C VAL A 146 -8.17 -20.32 0.85
N GLY A 147 -8.71 -19.14 1.12
CA GLY A 147 -10.02 -18.69 0.65
C GLY A 147 -10.06 -17.20 0.37
N LYS A 148 -11.23 -16.69 -0.02
CA LYS A 148 -11.48 -15.26 -0.28
C LYS A 148 -12.29 -14.61 0.86
N GLY A 149 -12.25 -15.19 2.05
CA GLY A 149 -13.00 -14.71 3.21
C GLY A 149 -12.20 -13.74 4.08
N ASN A 150 -12.85 -13.23 5.12
CA ASN A 150 -12.21 -12.46 6.18
C ASN A 150 -11.90 -13.41 7.35
N THR A 151 -10.61 -13.68 7.56
CA THR A 151 -10.06 -14.55 8.61
C THR A 151 -10.26 -14.01 10.03
N SER A 152 -10.56 -12.73 10.22
CA SER A 152 -10.90 -12.17 11.54
C SER A 152 -12.33 -12.50 11.97
N LYS A 153 -13.11 -13.17 11.12
CA LYS A 153 -14.51 -13.55 11.36
C LYS A 153 -14.76 -15.04 11.10
N LEU A 154 -13.84 -15.88 11.58
CA LEU A 154 -13.98 -17.33 11.50
C LEU A 154 -15.04 -17.82 12.49
N SER A 155 -15.71 -18.92 12.16
CA SER A 155 -16.69 -19.53 13.05
C SER A 155 -15.99 -20.35 14.14
N PRO A 156 -16.50 -20.37 15.39
CA PRO A 156 -15.91 -21.16 16.47
C PRO A 156 -15.74 -22.65 16.13
N ASP A 157 -16.70 -23.24 15.40
CA ASP A 157 -16.62 -24.65 14.97
C ASP A 157 -15.44 -24.91 14.03
N PHE A 158 -15.09 -23.92 13.19
CA PHE A 158 -13.95 -24.02 12.28
C PHE A 158 -12.62 -23.92 13.04
N GLU A 159 -12.54 -22.97 13.98
CA GLU A 159 -11.36 -22.78 14.84
C GLU A 159 -11.11 -24.04 15.69
N LYS A 160 -12.16 -24.65 16.23
CA LYS A 160 -12.07 -25.91 16.98
C LYS A 160 -11.43 -27.05 16.17
N GLU A 161 -11.83 -27.23 14.91
CA GLU A 161 -11.24 -28.27 14.05
C GLU A 161 -9.75 -28.03 13.74
N ILE A 162 -9.35 -26.76 13.63
CA ILE A 162 -7.92 -26.40 13.50
C ILE A 162 -7.18 -26.73 14.79
N GLU A 163 -7.71 -26.34 15.94
CA GLU A 163 -7.11 -26.65 17.26
C GLU A 163 -6.95 -28.15 17.48
N GLU A 164 -7.97 -28.94 17.15
CA GLU A 164 -7.90 -30.40 17.21
C GLU A 164 -6.79 -30.94 16.30
N THR A 165 -6.69 -30.44 15.06
CA THR A 165 -5.65 -30.86 14.11
C THR A 165 -4.25 -30.49 14.61
N LEU A 166 -4.06 -29.29 15.15
CA LEU A 166 -2.81 -28.86 15.79
C LEU A 166 -2.49 -29.74 17.00
N SER A 167 -3.47 -30.12 17.81
CA SER A 167 -3.25 -31.00 18.98
C SER A 167 -2.77 -32.40 18.57
N ILE A 168 -3.21 -32.92 17.42
CA ILE A 168 -2.79 -34.24 16.92
C ILE A 168 -1.35 -34.18 16.43
N TYR A 169 -1.02 -33.23 15.56
CA TYR A 169 0.28 -33.24 14.87
C TYR A 169 1.35 -32.44 15.60
N LYS A 170 1.04 -31.24 16.12
CA LYS A 170 2.02 -30.41 16.83
C LYS A 170 2.38 -31.01 18.20
N ALA A 171 1.41 -31.59 18.92
CA ALA A 171 1.68 -32.19 20.22
C ALA A 171 2.37 -33.56 20.13
N SER A 172 2.23 -34.28 19.01
CA SER A 172 2.96 -35.54 18.77
C SER A 172 4.48 -35.35 18.84
N ARG A 173 4.96 -34.14 18.49
CA ARG A 173 6.37 -33.84 18.29
C ARG A 173 7.03 -34.92 17.41
N GLU A 174 6.36 -35.35 16.36
CA GLU A 174 6.92 -36.27 15.38
C GLU A 174 7.88 -35.53 14.44
N PHE A 175 7.48 -34.32 14.03
CA PHE A 175 8.17 -33.47 13.06
C PHE A 175 9.05 -32.40 13.75
N TYR A 176 9.82 -31.64 12.96
CA TYR A 176 10.50 -30.41 13.40
C TYR A 176 9.48 -29.41 13.94
N ASP A 177 8.46 -29.11 13.12
CA ASP A 177 7.34 -28.26 13.47
C ASP A 177 6.12 -28.60 12.60
N PHE A 178 4.94 -28.25 13.10
CA PHE A 178 3.68 -28.36 12.39
C PHE A 178 2.90 -27.05 12.53
N GLU A 179 2.48 -26.51 11.39
CA GLU A 179 1.70 -25.28 11.29
C GLU A 179 0.44 -25.47 10.46
N PHE A 180 -0.62 -24.79 10.86
CA PHE A 180 -1.85 -24.67 10.09
C PHE A 180 -2.12 -23.19 9.85
N LYS A 181 -2.10 -22.75 8.59
CA LYS A 181 -2.28 -21.35 8.18
C LYS A 181 -3.57 -21.20 7.40
N VAL A 182 -4.38 -20.22 7.81
CA VAL A 182 -5.59 -19.83 7.10
C VAL A 182 -5.31 -18.52 6.39
N TRP A 183 -5.61 -18.49 5.09
CA TRP A 183 -5.37 -17.32 4.25
C TRP A 183 -6.70 -16.80 3.74
N GLY A 184 -6.92 -15.49 3.90
CA GLY A 184 -8.01 -14.75 3.30
C GLY A 184 -7.50 -13.66 2.38
N VAL A 185 -8.42 -12.80 1.97
CA VAL A 185 -8.12 -11.66 1.08
C VAL A 185 -7.04 -10.77 1.68
N ASN A 186 -7.13 -10.49 2.99
CA ASN A 186 -6.20 -9.59 3.65
C ASN A 186 -4.79 -10.15 3.65
N GLU A 187 -4.63 -11.41 4.05
CA GLU A 187 -3.34 -12.11 4.12
C GLU A 187 -2.70 -12.25 2.74
N LEU A 188 -3.48 -12.56 1.71
CA LEU A 188 -2.97 -12.70 0.34
C LEU A 188 -2.48 -11.35 -0.22
N ILE A 189 -3.23 -10.27 0.01
CA ILE A 189 -2.82 -8.93 -0.43
C ILE A 189 -1.62 -8.43 0.39
N ASP A 190 -1.62 -8.64 1.71
CA ASP A 190 -0.48 -8.29 2.57
C ASP A 190 0.77 -9.07 2.12
N ARG A 191 0.64 -10.36 1.79
CA ARG A 191 1.72 -11.17 1.20
C ARG A 191 2.20 -10.63 -0.14
N SER A 192 1.29 -10.22 -1.03
CA SER A 192 1.66 -9.58 -2.29
C SER A 192 2.49 -8.32 -2.05
N TYR A 193 2.11 -7.49 -1.08
CA TYR A 193 2.86 -6.29 -0.72
C TYR A 193 4.21 -6.59 -0.08
N GLU A 194 4.31 -7.65 0.72
CA GLU A 194 5.59 -8.11 1.26
C GLU A 194 6.55 -8.51 0.14
N LEU A 195 6.09 -9.29 -0.85
CA LEU A 195 6.92 -9.71 -1.98
C LEU A 195 7.36 -8.51 -2.83
N GLU A 196 6.46 -7.56 -3.07
CA GLU A 196 6.81 -6.29 -3.72
C GLU A 196 7.82 -5.48 -2.90
N GLN A 197 7.75 -5.50 -1.56
CA GLN A 197 8.70 -4.81 -0.69
C GLN A 197 10.03 -5.56 -0.55
N GLN A 198 10.06 -6.89 -0.73
CA GLN A 198 11.32 -7.65 -0.69
C GLN A 198 12.28 -7.20 -1.79
N SER A 199 11.79 -6.76 -2.96
CA SER A 199 12.64 -6.13 -3.98
C SER A 199 13.14 -4.72 -3.58
N HIS A 200 12.62 -4.14 -2.51
CA HIS A 200 12.95 -2.82 -1.98
C HIS A 200 13.62 -2.87 -0.59
N ARG A 201 13.94 -4.06 -0.06
CA ARG A 201 14.65 -4.19 1.22
C ARG A 201 16.04 -3.57 1.10
N ILE A 202 16.35 -2.68 2.03
CA ILE A 202 17.63 -1.97 2.07
C ILE A 202 18.49 -2.58 3.16
N ASP A 203 19.34 -3.54 2.78
CA ASP A 203 20.33 -4.13 3.68
C ASP A 203 21.67 -3.43 3.46
N GLU A 204 22.19 -2.79 4.51
CA GLU A 204 23.36 -1.91 4.41
C GLU A 204 24.28 -2.03 5.62
N THR A 205 25.58 -1.90 5.37
CA THR A 205 26.60 -1.88 6.42
C THR A 205 27.21 -0.49 6.49
N LEU A 206 27.11 0.14 7.66
CA LEU A 206 27.64 1.48 7.90
C LEU A 206 28.85 1.42 8.84
N PRO A 207 30.01 1.97 8.44
CA PRO A 207 31.14 2.15 9.34
C PRO A 207 30.78 3.14 10.45
N ILE A 208 31.00 2.73 11.69
CA ILE A 208 30.88 3.58 12.87
C ILE A 208 32.19 4.34 13.02
N HIS A 209 32.11 5.66 13.08
CA HIS A 209 33.27 6.48 13.40
C HIS A 209 33.69 6.16 14.84
N TYR A 210 34.84 5.52 15.05
CA TYR A 210 35.32 5.11 16.37
C TYR A 210 36.70 5.69 16.65
N THR A 211 36.90 6.26 17.84
CA THR A 211 38.22 6.62 18.34
C THR A 211 38.45 5.90 19.66
N TRP A 212 39.64 5.35 19.85
CA TRP A 212 40.03 4.59 21.06
C TRP A 212 39.88 5.37 22.38
N GLN A 213 39.68 6.69 22.30
CA GLN A 213 39.55 7.60 23.44
C GLN A 213 38.10 8.03 23.73
N ILE A 214 37.17 7.87 22.77
CA ILE A 214 35.78 8.32 22.90
C ILE A 214 34.87 7.22 22.36
N PRO A 215 34.09 6.53 23.21
CA PRO A 215 33.06 5.63 22.72
C PRO A 215 32.01 6.46 21.98
N THR A 216 31.87 6.18 20.69
CA THR A 216 30.97 6.88 19.76
C THR A 216 29.71 6.09 19.46
N TYR A 217 29.44 5.03 20.23
CA TYR A 217 28.22 4.25 20.14
C TYR A 217 27.71 3.80 21.51
N ALA A 218 26.42 3.56 21.60
CA ALA A 218 25.75 3.02 22.78
C ALA A 218 24.53 2.20 22.36
N GLU A 219 24.35 1.05 23.00
CA GLU A 219 23.18 0.19 22.79
C GLU A 219 22.22 0.28 23.96
N TYR A 220 20.93 0.16 23.64
CA TYR A 220 19.85 0.13 24.61
C TYR A 220 18.77 -0.84 24.12
N GLY A 221 18.07 -1.49 25.03
CA GLY A 221 17.00 -2.42 24.65
C GLY A 221 15.95 -2.56 25.73
N VAL A 222 14.70 -2.63 25.31
CA VAL A 222 13.53 -2.90 26.17
C VAL A 222 12.63 -3.88 25.43
N GLU A 223 12.28 -4.99 26.09
CA GLU A 223 11.44 -6.05 25.53
C GLU A 223 11.96 -6.55 24.16
N ARG A 224 11.21 -6.31 23.09
CA ARG A 224 11.52 -6.74 21.71
C ARG A 224 12.13 -5.63 20.85
N VAL A 225 12.44 -4.48 21.44
CA VAL A 225 13.01 -3.33 20.74
C VAL A 225 14.48 -3.17 21.12
N ARG A 226 15.36 -3.14 20.12
CA ARG A 226 16.78 -2.80 20.28
C ARG A 226 17.07 -1.45 19.66
N ALA A 227 17.98 -0.70 20.26
CA ALA A 227 18.41 0.60 19.81
C ALA A 227 19.93 0.70 19.79
N LEU A 228 20.47 1.29 18.73
CA LEU A 228 21.87 1.68 18.63
C LEU A 228 21.94 3.17 18.34
N ILE A 229 22.65 3.90 19.19
CA ILE A 229 23.07 5.27 18.91
C ILE A 229 24.51 5.19 18.48
N CYS A 230 24.87 5.76 17.34
CA CYS A 230 26.25 5.78 16.85
C CYS A 230 26.56 7.04 16.04
N THR A 231 27.85 7.35 15.86
CA THR A 231 28.30 8.40 14.95
C THR A 231 28.79 7.79 13.65
N VAL A 232 28.35 8.34 12.52
CA VAL A 232 28.75 7.91 11.17
C VAL A 232 29.24 9.10 10.34
N SER A 233 30.02 8.83 9.30
CA SER A 233 30.42 9.86 8.33
C SER A 233 29.22 10.33 7.50
N GLY A 234 29.11 11.65 7.31
CA GLY A 234 28.14 12.26 6.40
C GLY A 234 28.31 11.78 4.96
N GLU A 235 29.52 11.39 4.54
CA GLU A 235 29.79 10.85 3.22
C GLU A 235 29.16 9.47 3.01
N HIS A 236 29.24 8.57 4.01
CA HIS A 236 28.60 7.25 3.93
C HIS A 236 27.08 7.38 3.84
N LEU A 237 26.49 8.28 4.64
CA LEU A 237 25.06 8.58 4.58
C LEU A 237 24.65 9.20 3.24
N ALA A 238 25.47 10.11 2.69
CA ALA A 238 25.22 10.70 1.38
C ALA A 238 25.18 9.65 0.26
N LYS A 239 26.16 8.74 0.23
CA LYS A 239 26.24 7.62 -0.72
C LYS A 239 25.04 6.67 -0.59
N LEU A 240 24.68 6.35 0.65
CA LEU A 240 23.53 5.51 0.96
C LEU A 240 22.22 6.11 0.39
N VAL A 241 22.00 7.41 0.61
CA VAL A 241 20.82 8.12 0.09
C VAL A 241 20.83 8.23 -1.43
N ASP A 242 21.99 8.43 -2.06
CA ASP A 242 22.10 8.49 -3.52
C ASP A 242 21.82 7.11 -4.17
N LYS A 243 22.28 6.03 -3.52
CA LYS A 243 22.05 4.64 -3.95
C LYS A 243 20.57 4.28 -3.94
N HIS A 244 19.86 4.53 -2.84
CA HIS A 244 18.48 4.08 -2.63
C HIS A 244 17.41 5.13 -2.96
N LYS A 245 17.79 6.40 -3.02
CA LYS A 245 16.91 7.53 -3.39
C LYS A 245 15.65 7.59 -2.52
N ASP A 246 14.47 7.41 -3.10
CA ASP A 246 13.21 7.58 -2.37
C ASP A 246 12.85 6.35 -1.53
N SER A 247 13.36 5.16 -1.88
CA SER A 247 12.98 3.91 -1.20
C SER A 247 13.45 3.86 0.25
N ILE A 248 14.51 4.59 0.60
CA ILE A 248 15.02 4.69 1.97
C ILE A 248 14.16 5.60 2.88
N PHE A 249 13.17 6.30 2.33
CA PHE A 249 12.29 7.21 3.06
C PHE A 249 10.82 6.80 3.03
N GLU A 250 10.50 5.58 2.58
CA GLU A 250 9.11 5.16 2.34
C GLU A 250 8.26 5.18 3.61
N GLU A 251 8.82 4.81 4.75
CA GLU A 251 8.12 4.81 6.04
C GLU A 251 7.99 6.22 6.66
N ASN A 252 8.70 7.22 6.13
CA ASN A 252 8.67 8.58 6.67
C ASN A 252 7.29 9.26 6.44
N VAL A 253 6.62 9.69 7.52
CA VAL A 253 5.32 10.41 7.43
C VAL A 253 5.45 11.84 6.91
N ARG A 254 6.64 12.46 7.05
CA ARG A 254 6.89 13.79 6.52
C ARG A 254 7.14 13.66 5.04
N THR A 255 6.06 13.75 4.26
CA THR A 255 6.26 13.84 2.83
C THR A 255 6.91 15.16 2.48
N TYR A 256 8.12 15.07 1.93
CA TYR A 256 8.66 15.70 0.71
C TYR A 256 7.84 16.79 -0.02
N LEU A 257 7.27 17.74 0.72
CA LEU A 257 6.63 18.96 0.20
C LEU A 257 7.70 19.87 -0.42
N GLY A 258 7.84 19.85 -1.75
CA GLY A 258 8.40 20.95 -2.56
C GLY A 258 9.88 21.35 -2.31
N SER A 259 10.58 20.66 -1.43
CA SER A 259 11.91 21.06 -0.91
C SER A 259 13.08 20.39 -1.60
N ARG A 260 12.84 19.61 -2.66
CA ARG A 260 13.93 19.26 -3.60
C ARG A 260 14.67 20.47 -4.16
N LYS A 261 14.02 21.65 -4.12
CA LYS A 261 14.62 22.93 -4.51
C LYS A 261 15.21 23.74 -3.36
N LYS A 262 14.89 23.43 -2.11
CA LYS A 262 15.44 24.14 -0.96
C LYS A 262 16.28 23.15 -0.18
N ILE A 263 17.47 22.90 -0.72
CA ILE A 263 18.65 22.64 0.10
C ILE A 263 18.48 23.50 1.35
N ASN A 264 18.46 22.88 2.53
CA ASN A 264 18.43 23.68 3.74
C ASN A 264 19.77 24.43 3.75
N SER A 265 19.70 25.74 3.51
CA SER A 265 20.89 26.57 3.28
C SER A 265 21.81 26.56 4.49
N GLU A 266 21.26 26.40 5.70
CA GLU A 266 22.03 26.31 6.93
C GLU A 266 22.75 24.97 7.00
N ILE A 267 22.04 23.85 6.82
CA ILE A 267 22.64 22.51 6.81
C ILE A 267 23.72 22.40 5.73
N TYR A 268 23.45 22.93 4.54
CA TYR A 268 24.38 22.90 3.42
C TYR A 268 25.59 23.79 3.67
N ALA A 269 25.40 25.01 4.19
CA ALA A 269 26.52 25.88 4.56
C ALA A 269 27.44 25.17 5.57
N THR A 270 26.87 24.60 6.63
CA THR A 270 27.66 23.88 7.64
C THR A 270 28.37 22.66 7.07
N CYS A 271 27.75 21.83 6.21
CA CYS A 271 28.42 20.62 5.69
C CYS A 271 29.42 20.89 4.55
N THR A 272 29.46 22.11 4.01
CA THR A 272 30.37 22.50 2.91
C THR A 272 31.46 23.49 3.33
N ASP A 273 31.35 24.08 4.52
CA ASP A 273 32.40 24.92 5.12
C ASP A 273 33.37 24.06 5.94
N ASP A 274 34.66 24.13 5.63
CA ASP A 274 35.69 23.29 6.29
C ASP A 274 35.88 23.61 7.79
N ASN A 275 35.54 24.82 8.23
CA ASN A 275 35.62 25.20 9.64
C ASN A 275 34.36 24.76 10.39
N GLU A 276 33.18 24.92 9.79
CA GLU A 276 31.90 24.61 10.44
C GLU A 276 31.51 23.12 10.39
N SER A 277 31.95 22.40 9.37
CA SER A 277 31.63 20.98 9.12
C SER A 277 32.02 20.05 10.28
N SER A 278 33.10 20.38 11.00
CA SER A 278 33.49 19.68 12.22
C SER A 278 32.47 19.81 13.36
N TYR A 279 31.64 20.86 13.33
CA TYR A 279 30.56 21.11 14.28
C TYR A 279 29.20 20.57 13.82
N PHE A 280 29.12 19.99 12.61
CA PHE A 280 27.85 19.53 12.02
C PHE A 280 27.07 18.58 12.94
N TRP A 281 27.79 17.70 13.66
CA TRP A 281 27.21 16.76 14.62
C TRP A 281 26.42 17.47 15.73
N PHE A 282 26.84 18.68 16.13
CA PHE A 282 26.20 19.47 17.19
C PHE A 282 25.06 20.34 16.67
N PHE A 283 25.16 20.83 15.44
CA PHE A 283 24.16 21.74 14.86
C PHE A 283 22.92 21.02 14.31
N ASN A 284 22.98 19.70 14.14
CA ASN A 284 21.89 18.90 13.59
C ASN A 284 21.35 17.90 14.62
N ASN A 285 20.04 17.65 14.60
CA ASN A 285 19.38 16.69 15.49
C ASN A 285 19.80 15.22 15.26
N GLY A 286 20.52 14.94 14.17
CA GLY A 286 20.88 13.60 13.70
C GLY A 286 19.82 12.98 12.79
N ILE A 287 20.01 11.70 12.49
CA ILE A 287 19.13 10.88 11.64
C ILE A 287 18.59 9.74 12.48
N THR A 288 17.31 9.42 12.31
CA THR A 288 16.68 8.26 12.93
C THR A 288 16.28 7.26 11.86
N VAL A 289 16.61 6.01 12.11
CA VAL A 289 16.42 4.86 11.25
C VAL A 289 15.63 3.80 12.01
N THR A 290 14.70 3.16 11.33
CA THR A 290 14.07 1.90 11.76
C THR A 290 14.55 0.76 10.87
N CYS A 291 14.61 -0.45 11.42
CA CYS A 291 15.07 -1.63 10.70
C CYS A 291 14.42 -2.89 11.28
N ASP A 292 14.44 -3.99 10.51
CA ASP A 292 14.02 -5.31 11.00
C ASP A 292 14.99 -5.77 12.10
N ASP A 293 16.30 -5.60 11.85
CA ASP A 293 17.35 -5.98 12.79
C ASP A 293 18.68 -5.26 12.54
N PHE A 294 19.60 -5.28 13.52
CA PHE A 294 20.99 -4.85 13.31
C PHE A 294 22.01 -5.72 14.09
N ASP A 295 23.22 -5.82 13.53
CA ASP A 295 24.36 -6.50 14.12
C ASP A 295 25.61 -5.61 14.10
N VAL A 296 26.25 -5.41 15.26
CA VAL A 296 27.45 -4.59 15.39
C VAL A 296 28.70 -5.47 15.38
N ALA A 297 29.60 -5.24 14.43
CA ALA A 297 30.89 -5.90 14.36
C ALA A 297 31.96 -5.09 15.11
N TYR A 298 32.00 -5.23 16.45
CA TYR A 298 32.89 -4.43 17.30
C TYR A 298 34.39 -4.64 17.02
N ASN A 299 34.76 -5.84 16.56
CA ASN A 299 36.16 -6.21 16.30
C ASN A 299 36.63 -5.81 14.90
N ALA A 300 35.75 -5.24 14.06
CA ALA A 300 36.14 -4.68 12.78
C ALA A 300 36.96 -3.39 12.96
N ASN A 301 37.79 -3.05 11.98
CA ASN A 301 38.58 -1.82 11.99
C ASN A 301 38.32 -0.99 10.72
N PRO A 302 37.47 0.07 10.77
CA PRO A 302 36.71 0.52 11.94
C PRO A 302 35.53 -0.41 12.29
N PRO A 303 34.98 -0.34 13.51
CA PRO A 303 33.72 -1.01 13.84
C PRO A 303 32.62 -0.63 12.86
N CYS A 304 31.71 -1.55 12.56
CA CYS A 304 30.59 -1.28 11.66
C CYS A 304 29.29 -1.89 12.19
N VAL A 305 28.17 -1.36 11.72
CA VAL A 305 26.83 -1.92 11.96
C VAL A 305 26.26 -2.40 10.65
N SER A 306 25.79 -3.65 10.62
CA SER A 306 24.99 -4.20 9.54
C SER A 306 23.52 -4.05 9.90
N ILE A 307 22.75 -3.40 9.05
CA ILE A 307 21.35 -3.02 9.27
C ILE A 307 20.50 -3.73 8.22
N LYS A 308 19.47 -4.46 8.65
CA LYS A 308 18.54 -5.18 7.78
C LYS A 308 17.25 -4.39 7.56
N ASN A 309 16.85 -4.20 6.32
CA ASN A 309 15.65 -3.47 5.92
C ASN A 309 15.59 -2.04 6.51
N MET A 310 16.63 -1.25 6.24
CA MET A 310 16.83 0.11 6.75
C MET A 310 15.83 1.12 6.17
N GLN A 311 15.19 1.92 7.03
CA GLN A 311 14.28 3.02 6.65
C GLN A 311 14.57 4.29 7.48
N ILE A 312 14.77 5.44 6.82
CA ILE A 312 15.00 6.74 7.49
C ILE A 312 13.65 7.41 7.82
N VAL A 313 13.27 7.33 9.10
CA VAL A 313 12.01 7.89 9.63
C VAL A 313 12.16 9.34 10.14
N ASN A 314 13.39 9.82 10.37
CA ASN A 314 13.68 11.22 10.70
C ASN A 314 15.04 11.66 10.13
N GLY A 315 15.18 12.94 9.76
CA GLY A 315 16.42 13.49 9.20
C GLY A 315 16.49 13.46 7.67
N CYS A 316 15.36 13.33 6.97
CA CYS A 316 15.30 13.35 5.49
C CYS A 316 15.94 14.60 4.88
N GLN A 317 15.67 15.80 5.41
CA GLN A 317 16.27 17.05 4.92
C GLN A 317 17.79 17.06 5.05
N THR A 318 18.31 16.62 6.21
CA THR A 318 19.74 16.47 6.46
C THR A 318 20.36 15.48 5.48
N SER A 319 19.76 14.30 5.36
CA SER A 319 20.23 13.19 4.50
C SER A 319 20.29 13.59 3.02
N VAL A 320 19.24 14.24 2.51
CA VAL A 320 19.18 14.73 1.12
C VAL A 320 20.15 15.89 0.88
N THR A 321 20.33 16.79 1.86
CA THR A 321 21.27 17.91 1.75
C THR A 321 22.72 17.40 1.70
N LEU A 322 23.06 16.41 2.52
CA LEU A 322 24.36 15.72 2.47
C LEU A 322 24.58 15.05 1.11
N ALA A 323 23.58 14.34 0.59
CA ALA A 323 23.64 13.72 -0.74
C ALA A 323 23.84 14.75 -1.87
N ALA A 324 23.16 15.90 -1.80
CA ALA A 324 23.33 16.99 -2.76
C ALA A 324 24.74 17.61 -2.70
N ALA A 325 25.24 17.93 -1.50
CA ALA A 325 26.59 18.45 -1.31
C ALA A 325 27.67 17.46 -1.76
N TRP A 326 27.45 16.16 -1.53
CA TRP A 326 28.33 15.09 -2.00
C TRP A 326 28.36 14.99 -3.53
N HIS A 327 27.19 15.00 -4.18
CA HIS A 327 27.10 14.98 -5.64
C HIS A 327 27.76 16.22 -6.29
N GLU A 328 27.80 17.35 -5.59
CA GLU A 328 28.51 18.56 -6.00
C GLU A 328 30.03 18.55 -5.66
N ASN A 329 30.54 17.50 -5.03
CA ASN A 329 31.92 17.40 -4.51
C ASN A 329 32.28 18.52 -3.52
N LYS A 330 31.31 18.99 -2.73
CA LYS A 330 31.48 20.06 -1.73
C LYS A 330 31.33 19.58 -0.30
N LEU A 331 30.85 18.36 -0.08
CA LEU A 331 30.71 17.80 1.25
C LEU A 331 32.08 17.61 1.90
N SER A 332 32.32 18.24 3.04
CA SER A 332 33.61 18.12 3.75
C SER A 332 33.73 16.76 4.44
N SER A 333 34.92 16.15 4.38
CA SER A 333 35.18 14.78 4.86
C SER A 333 35.14 14.61 6.38
N ASN A 334 35.21 15.71 7.12
CA ASN A 334 35.10 15.75 8.59
C ASN A 334 33.64 15.85 9.07
N THR A 335 32.66 15.89 8.17
CA THR A 335 31.23 15.96 8.52
C THR A 335 30.79 14.66 9.19
N MET A 336 30.47 14.74 10.49
CA MET A 336 29.98 13.60 11.28
C MET A 336 28.51 13.77 11.65
N VAL A 337 27.77 12.66 11.67
CA VAL A 337 26.32 12.66 11.90
C VAL A 337 25.96 11.69 13.01
N LEU A 338 25.12 12.15 13.94
CA LEU A 338 24.49 11.31 14.95
C LEU A 338 23.41 10.43 14.30
N LEU A 339 23.53 9.12 14.42
CA LEU A 339 22.59 8.14 13.90
C LEU A 339 21.93 7.38 15.04
N ARG A 340 20.61 7.27 15.01
CA ARG A 340 19.80 6.43 15.92
C ARG A 340 19.15 5.33 15.10
N ILE A 341 19.40 4.08 15.44
CA ILE A 341 18.87 2.90 14.76
C ILE A 341 17.95 2.19 15.76
N TYR A 342 16.71 1.93 15.36
CA TYR A 342 15.73 1.19 16.16
C TYR A 342 15.34 -0.09 15.42
N ALA A 343 15.69 -1.24 15.98
CA ALA A 343 15.25 -2.55 15.49
C ALA A 343 13.93 -2.96 16.15
N THR A 344 12.93 -3.24 15.31
CA THR A 344 11.60 -3.69 15.74
C THR A 344 10.91 -4.44 14.61
N ASN A 345 10.10 -5.44 14.97
CA ASN A 345 9.19 -6.12 14.05
C ASN A 345 7.72 -5.70 14.28
N ASP A 346 7.48 -4.66 15.08
CA ASP A 346 6.16 -4.08 15.38
C ASP A 346 5.91 -2.82 14.50
N PRO A 347 5.05 -2.91 13.47
CA PRO A 347 4.72 -1.78 12.60
C PRO A 347 4.10 -0.60 13.34
N ASP A 348 3.24 -0.84 14.35
CA ASP A 348 2.60 0.22 15.12
C ASP A 348 3.63 1.01 15.95
N PHE A 349 4.72 0.36 16.36
CA PHE A 349 5.83 1.02 17.01
C PHE A 349 6.66 1.86 16.03
N VAL A 350 6.90 1.38 14.81
CA VAL A 350 7.56 2.17 13.74
C VAL A 350 6.76 3.43 13.45
N ASP A 351 5.44 3.32 13.30
CA ASP A 351 4.56 4.47 13.10
C ASP A 351 4.66 5.45 14.28
N ARG A 352 4.58 4.97 15.52
CA ARG A 352 4.73 5.83 16.71
C ARG A 352 6.08 6.54 16.80
N ILE A 353 7.19 5.87 16.50
CA ILE A 353 8.52 6.51 16.42
C ILE A 353 8.49 7.61 15.35
N THR A 354 7.95 7.28 14.18
CA THR A 354 7.88 8.20 13.06
C THR A 354 7.05 9.44 13.43
N LEU A 355 5.93 9.28 14.13
CA LEU A 355 5.11 10.40 14.60
C LEU A 355 5.80 11.24 15.68
N THR A 356 6.39 10.60 16.69
CA THR A 356 6.98 11.27 17.86
C THR A 356 8.27 12.01 17.50
N THR A 357 9.14 11.43 16.66
CA THR A 357 10.39 12.07 16.24
C THR A 357 10.19 13.25 15.28
N ASN A 358 9.03 13.34 14.62
CA ASN A 358 8.68 14.45 13.72
C ASN A 358 7.93 15.62 14.41
N SER A 359 7.75 15.59 15.73
CA SER A 359 6.89 16.50 16.51
C SER A 359 7.35 17.97 16.66
N GLN A 360 8.49 18.38 16.09
CA GLN A 360 8.94 19.79 16.12
C GLN A 360 8.18 20.72 15.14
N ASN A 361 7.41 20.18 14.19
CA ASN A 361 6.43 20.93 13.39
C ASN A 361 5.09 20.16 13.37
N ALA A 362 3.96 20.86 13.37
CA ALA A 362 2.64 20.23 13.36
C ALA A 362 2.47 19.32 12.14
N VAL A 363 2.40 18.00 12.35
CA VAL A 363 2.07 17.02 11.32
C VAL A 363 0.57 17.16 11.00
N SER A 364 0.22 17.32 9.72
CA SER A 364 -1.19 17.46 9.35
C SER A 364 -1.92 16.11 9.47
N ASN A 365 -3.23 16.13 9.75
CA ASN A 365 -4.03 14.89 9.76
C ASN A 365 -3.95 14.12 8.42
N ARG A 366 -3.75 14.83 7.31
CA ARG A 366 -3.49 14.23 6.00
C ARG A 366 -2.20 13.41 5.99
N ASP A 367 -1.13 13.96 6.55
CA ASP A 367 0.19 13.30 6.60
C ASP A 367 0.14 12.08 7.53
N LEU A 368 -0.56 12.17 8.67
CA LEU A 368 -0.81 11.04 9.58
C LEU A 368 -1.55 9.90 8.86
N ARG A 369 -2.53 10.25 8.02
CA ARG A 369 -3.31 9.30 7.22
C ARG A 369 -2.59 8.83 5.97
N SER A 370 -1.40 9.35 5.67
CA SER A 370 -0.68 8.91 4.48
C SER A 370 -0.38 7.43 4.61
N ASN A 371 0.20 6.92 5.69
CA ASN A 371 0.56 5.51 5.85
C ASN A 371 -0.63 4.57 6.12
N ASP A 372 -1.85 5.09 6.24
CA ASP A 372 -3.07 4.30 6.42
C ASP A 372 -3.20 3.24 5.31
N ARG A 373 -3.47 2.00 5.72
CA ARG A 373 -3.67 0.82 4.84
C ARG A 373 -4.59 1.15 3.66
N LEU A 374 -5.68 1.87 3.93
CA LEU A 374 -6.66 2.26 2.92
C LEU A 374 -6.05 3.13 1.81
N GLN A 375 -5.17 4.07 2.17
CA GLN A 375 -4.51 4.94 1.19
C GLN A 375 -3.44 4.20 0.39
N ARG A 376 -2.75 3.23 1.00
CA ARG A 376 -1.80 2.35 0.30
C ARG A 376 -2.54 1.47 -0.71
N ASP A 377 -3.68 0.91 -0.33
CA ASP A 377 -4.49 0.08 -1.24
C ASP A 377 -5.05 0.91 -2.41
N LEU A 378 -5.57 2.12 -2.12
CA LEU A 378 -6.02 3.05 -3.17
C LEU A 378 -4.88 3.43 -4.12
N GLU A 379 -3.68 3.68 -3.59
CA GLU A 379 -2.51 3.98 -4.42
C GLU A 379 -2.25 2.88 -5.45
N LYS A 380 -2.32 1.61 -5.05
CA LYS A 380 -2.14 0.46 -5.94
C LYS A 380 -3.25 0.39 -6.99
N LEU A 381 -4.51 0.59 -6.61
CA LEU A 381 -5.65 0.56 -7.54
C LEU A 381 -5.61 1.67 -8.59
N PHE A 382 -5.32 2.90 -8.17
CA PHE A 382 -5.16 4.02 -9.10
C PHE A 382 -3.98 3.78 -10.05
N ASN A 383 -2.85 3.31 -9.53
CA ASN A 383 -1.67 2.96 -10.35
C ASN A 383 -2.00 1.88 -11.37
N HIS A 384 -2.78 0.86 -11.01
CA HIS A 384 -3.22 -0.18 -11.92
C HIS A 384 -4.13 0.35 -13.05
N ARG A 385 -4.98 1.35 -12.77
CA ARG A 385 -5.75 2.09 -13.79
C ARG A 385 -4.93 3.14 -14.54
N GLY A 386 -3.61 3.19 -14.33
CA GLY A 386 -2.67 4.06 -15.05
C GLY A 386 -2.59 5.49 -14.51
N TYR A 387 -3.08 5.75 -13.29
CA TYR A 387 -2.99 7.05 -12.62
C TYR A 387 -1.99 7.02 -11.46
N HIS A 388 -1.27 8.11 -11.27
CA HIS A 388 -0.29 8.24 -10.19
C HIS A 388 -0.94 8.86 -8.96
N TYR A 389 -1.45 8.02 -8.05
CA TYR A 389 -2.15 8.49 -6.85
C TYR A 389 -1.19 9.00 -5.79
N GLU A 390 -1.17 10.31 -5.64
CA GLU A 390 -0.31 11.05 -4.73
C GLU A 390 -0.92 11.07 -3.32
N ARG A 391 -0.74 9.95 -2.62
CA ARG A 391 -0.98 9.78 -1.18
C ARG A 391 -0.12 10.73 -0.35
N LYS A 392 1.14 10.83 -0.76
CA LYS A 392 2.21 11.64 -0.21
C LYS A 392 2.49 12.81 -1.18
N PRO A 393 2.23 14.08 -0.80
CA PRO A 393 2.46 15.24 -1.69
C PRO A 393 3.84 15.29 -2.35
N GLY A 394 3.93 15.38 -3.67
CA GLY A 394 5.19 15.51 -4.40
C GLY A 394 5.90 14.20 -4.77
N THR A 395 5.35 13.02 -4.44
CA THR A 395 5.91 11.71 -4.82
C THR A 395 6.22 11.62 -6.31
N TYR A 396 5.32 12.14 -7.16
CA TYR A 396 5.44 12.04 -8.61
C TYR A 396 6.04 13.29 -9.28
N SER A 397 6.69 14.17 -8.51
CA SER A 397 7.33 15.39 -9.01
C SER A 397 8.47 15.13 -10.03
N LYS A 398 9.01 13.91 -10.04
CA LYS A 398 10.10 13.43 -10.93
C LYS A 398 9.65 13.12 -12.35
N LEU A 399 8.35 12.95 -12.59
CA LEU A 399 7.83 12.60 -13.91
C LEU A 399 8.30 13.65 -14.93
N LYS A 400 8.78 13.20 -16.07
CA LYS A 400 9.40 14.09 -17.06
C LYS A 400 8.38 14.59 -18.06
N THR A 401 7.45 13.74 -18.48
CA THR A 401 6.51 14.09 -19.55
C THR A 401 5.27 14.82 -19.01
N LYS A 402 4.70 15.69 -19.85
CA LYS A 402 3.42 16.35 -19.54
C LYS A 402 2.28 15.35 -19.43
N ALA A 403 2.31 14.28 -20.22
CA ALA A 403 1.29 13.23 -20.22
C ALA A 403 1.25 12.49 -18.87
N GLU A 404 2.40 12.07 -18.35
CA GLU A 404 2.49 11.42 -17.04
C GLU A 404 2.05 12.36 -15.92
N LYS A 405 2.48 13.64 -15.96
CA LYS A 405 2.08 14.66 -14.96
C LYS A 405 0.57 14.91 -14.94
N GLN A 406 -0.10 14.79 -16.08
CA GLN A 406 -1.56 14.94 -16.18
C GLN A 406 -2.32 13.75 -15.58
N ARG A 407 -1.64 12.63 -15.30
CA ARG A 407 -2.21 11.47 -14.62
C ARG A 407 -1.87 11.44 -13.12
N VAL A 408 -1.18 12.45 -12.61
CA VAL A 408 -0.95 12.60 -11.17
C VAL A 408 -2.21 13.12 -10.51
N ILE A 409 -2.73 12.34 -9.57
CA ILE A 409 -3.97 12.61 -8.85
C ILE A 409 -3.64 12.71 -7.37
N SER A 410 -3.91 13.84 -6.72
CA SER A 410 -3.73 13.90 -5.26
C SER A 410 -4.90 13.30 -4.51
N ASN A 411 -4.60 12.60 -3.41
CA ASN A 411 -5.62 12.04 -2.52
C ASN A 411 -6.62 13.12 -2.04
N GLU A 412 -6.14 14.31 -1.68
CA GLU A 412 -7.02 15.44 -1.33
C GLU A 412 -8.02 15.79 -2.43
N ARG A 413 -7.60 15.78 -3.71
CA ARG A 413 -8.50 16.10 -4.82
C ARG A 413 -9.51 14.99 -5.07
N VAL A 414 -9.13 13.72 -4.94
CA VAL A 414 -10.07 12.60 -4.96
C VAL A 414 -11.11 12.78 -3.86
N GLY A 415 -10.67 13.07 -2.64
CA GLY A 415 -11.55 13.29 -1.50
C GLY A 415 -12.52 14.45 -1.70
N GLN A 416 -12.04 15.59 -2.21
CA GLN A 416 -12.88 16.74 -2.54
C GLN A 416 -13.89 16.44 -3.66
N ALA A 417 -13.46 15.75 -4.72
CA ALA A 417 -14.33 15.42 -5.84
C ALA A 417 -15.46 14.47 -5.41
N TYR A 418 -15.13 13.41 -4.66
CA TYR A 418 -16.13 12.50 -4.12
C TYR A 418 -17.11 13.21 -3.19
N LEU A 419 -16.61 14.04 -2.27
CA LEU A 419 -17.47 14.80 -1.35
C LEU A 419 -18.37 15.79 -2.10
N ALA A 420 -17.88 16.41 -3.17
CA ALA A 420 -18.67 17.33 -3.97
C ALA A 420 -19.78 16.63 -4.77
N ILE A 421 -19.47 15.46 -5.36
CA ILE A 421 -20.28 14.83 -6.38
C ILE A 421 -21.13 13.69 -5.81
N ALA A 422 -20.50 12.69 -5.17
CA ALA A 422 -21.22 11.52 -4.67
C ALA A 422 -21.97 11.79 -3.36
N GLU A 423 -21.46 12.73 -2.56
CA GLU A 423 -22.08 13.13 -1.28
C GLU A 423 -22.89 14.44 -1.37
N HIS A 424 -22.92 15.07 -2.55
CA HIS A 424 -23.63 16.33 -2.81
C HIS A 424 -23.21 17.51 -1.90
N LEU A 425 -21.94 17.57 -1.47
CA LEU A 425 -21.41 18.61 -0.58
C LEU A 425 -20.31 19.47 -1.23
N PRO A 426 -20.55 20.14 -2.39
CA PRO A 426 -19.54 20.90 -3.13
C PRO A 426 -18.98 22.11 -2.35
N ALA A 427 -19.77 22.73 -1.48
CA ALA A 427 -19.31 23.85 -0.65
C ALA A 427 -18.35 23.39 0.46
N THR A 428 -18.63 22.25 1.08
CA THR A 428 -17.75 21.61 2.08
C THR A 428 -16.46 21.17 1.42
N ALA A 429 -16.54 20.51 0.25
CA ALA A 429 -15.38 20.15 -0.55
C ALA A 429 -14.49 21.35 -0.86
N MET A 430 -15.08 22.51 -1.17
CA MET A 430 -14.32 23.73 -1.46
C MET A 430 -13.65 24.36 -0.24
N SER A 431 -14.36 24.42 0.90
CA SER A 431 -13.99 25.28 2.04
C SER A 431 -13.41 24.55 3.25
N ARG A 432 -13.74 23.27 3.45
CA ARG A 432 -13.46 22.53 4.69
C ARG A 432 -12.55 21.32 4.48
N LYS A 433 -11.40 21.55 3.84
CA LYS A 433 -10.41 20.50 3.54
C LYS A 433 -9.97 19.67 4.73
N ALA A 434 -9.92 20.26 5.93
CA ALA A 434 -9.53 19.55 7.14
C ALA A 434 -10.53 18.45 7.53
N GLU A 435 -11.83 18.63 7.24
CA GLU A 435 -12.87 17.64 7.55
C GLU A 435 -12.70 16.34 6.75
N ILE A 436 -12.11 16.41 5.55
CA ILE A 436 -11.77 15.24 4.71
C ILE A 436 -10.83 14.28 5.45
N TRP A 437 -9.94 14.82 6.29
CA TRP A 437 -8.94 14.04 7.03
C TRP A 437 -9.36 13.75 8.47
N GLY A 438 -10.53 14.23 8.87
CA GLY A 438 -11.17 13.96 10.15
C GLY A 438 -12.42 13.12 9.96
N GLU A 439 -13.59 13.73 10.21
CA GLU A 439 -14.89 13.05 10.24
C GLU A 439 -15.27 12.40 8.90
N GLN A 440 -14.92 13.01 7.77
CA GLN A 440 -15.32 12.52 6.45
C GLN A 440 -14.37 11.46 5.88
N TYR A 441 -13.22 11.22 6.51
CA TYR A 441 -12.16 10.38 5.95
C TYR A 441 -12.65 8.97 5.59
N HIS A 442 -13.24 8.28 6.57
CA HIS A 442 -13.74 6.94 6.32
C HIS A 442 -14.97 6.95 5.41
N ARG A 443 -15.85 7.95 5.49
CA ARG A 443 -16.99 8.05 4.58
C ARG A 443 -16.55 8.14 3.12
N ILE A 444 -15.50 8.91 2.84
CA ILE A 444 -15.00 9.12 1.49
C ILE A 444 -14.20 7.91 1.01
N TYR A 445 -13.09 7.60 1.68
CA TYR A 445 -12.10 6.66 1.15
C TYR A 445 -12.48 5.18 1.32
N SER A 446 -13.53 4.87 2.09
CA SER A 446 -14.12 3.53 2.19
C SER A 446 -15.08 3.22 1.03
N SER A 447 -15.35 4.18 0.17
CA SER A 447 -16.26 4.02 -0.96
C SER A 447 -15.62 3.15 -2.05
N ARG A 448 -16.44 2.65 -2.97
CA ARG A 448 -15.94 1.86 -4.10
C ARG A 448 -14.94 2.67 -4.91
N PHE A 449 -13.89 2.00 -5.37
CA PHE A 449 -12.84 2.63 -6.15
C PHE A 449 -13.38 3.33 -7.41
N GLU A 450 -14.35 2.73 -8.09
CA GLU A 450 -14.98 3.28 -9.30
C GLU A 450 -15.72 4.59 -8.99
N GLU A 451 -16.32 4.74 -7.81
CA GLU A 451 -16.97 5.99 -7.40
C GLU A 451 -15.95 7.11 -7.17
N LEU A 452 -14.83 6.79 -6.53
CA LEU A 452 -13.73 7.72 -6.30
C LEU A 452 -13.12 8.19 -7.62
N LEU A 453 -12.83 7.25 -8.53
CA LEU A 453 -12.24 7.54 -9.83
C LEU A 453 -13.21 8.32 -10.72
N ALA A 454 -14.47 7.89 -10.85
CA ALA A 454 -15.48 8.60 -11.64
C ALA A 454 -15.70 10.02 -11.14
N SER A 455 -15.83 10.21 -9.82
CA SER A 455 -15.95 11.54 -9.21
C SER A 455 -14.75 12.43 -9.57
N TYR A 456 -13.53 11.91 -9.42
CA TYR A 456 -12.33 12.65 -9.77
C TYR A 456 -12.27 13.01 -11.26
N LEU A 457 -12.62 12.10 -12.16
CA LEU A 457 -12.58 12.34 -13.60
C LEU A 457 -13.60 13.39 -14.05
N ILE A 458 -14.79 13.41 -13.46
CA ILE A 458 -15.77 14.49 -13.67
C ILE A 458 -15.19 15.83 -13.23
N TYR A 459 -14.59 15.87 -12.04
CA TYR A 459 -13.95 17.09 -11.54
C TYR A 459 -12.80 17.56 -12.43
N ASP A 460 -11.90 16.67 -12.85
CA ASP A 460 -10.78 16.99 -13.72
C ASP A 460 -11.25 17.44 -15.11
N PHE A 461 -12.31 16.82 -15.63
CA PHE A 461 -12.97 17.22 -16.88
C PHE A 461 -13.45 18.67 -16.83
N CYS A 462 -14.15 19.05 -15.76
CA CYS A 462 -14.62 20.41 -15.52
C CYS A 462 -13.46 21.39 -15.30
N LEU A 463 -12.42 20.97 -14.56
CA LEU A 463 -11.26 21.80 -14.25
C LEU A 463 -10.46 22.16 -15.50
N ARG A 464 -10.23 21.20 -16.41
CA ARG A 464 -9.51 21.43 -17.68
C ARG A 464 -10.26 22.34 -18.64
N ARG A 465 -11.59 22.44 -18.48
CA ARG A 465 -12.49 23.27 -19.29
C ARG A 465 -12.77 24.63 -18.69
N LYS A 466 -12.06 25.00 -17.63
CA LYS A 466 -11.93 26.39 -17.21
C LYS A 466 -11.32 27.19 -18.37
N VAL A 467 -12.19 27.69 -19.25
CA VAL A 467 -11.85 28.32 -20.54
C VAL A 467 -10.88 29.48 -20.32
N SER A 468 -10.00 29.64 -21.30
CA SER A 468 -9.08 30.76 -21.48
C SER A 468 -9.83 32.08 -21.29
N ILE A 469 -9.45 32.80 -20.24
CA ILE A 469 -9.94 34.15 -19.90
C ILE A 469 -10.09 34.98 -21.17
N SER A 470 -11.30 35.50 -21.40
CA SER A 470 -11.53 36.58 -22.35
C SER A 470 -10.48 37.68 -22.11
N ARG A 471 -9.70 38.05 -23.13
CA ARG A 471 -8.74 39.17 -23.04
C ARG A 471 -9.44 40.53 -22.96
N GLU A 472 -10.78 40.57 -22.93
CA GLU A 472 -11.54 41.80 -22.79
C GLU A 472 -11.60 42.23 -21.32
N ASN A 473 -11.48 43.55 -21.09
CA ASN A 473 -11.20 44.18 -19.80
C ASN A 473 -12.33 44.10 -18.75
N GLU A 474 -13.38 43.31 -18.96
CA GLU A 474 -14.56 43.28 -18.09
C GLU A 474 -14.73 41.88 -17.46
N TYR A 475 -14.59 41.81 -16.14
CA TYR A 475 -14.70 40.56 -15.37
C TYR A 475 -16.17 40.18 -15.20
N THR A 476 -16.62 39.16 -15.92
CA THR A 476 -18.04 38.76 -15.97
C THR A 476 -18.41 37.74 -14.89
N LEU A 477 -19.72 37.53 -14.68
CA LEU A 477 -20.23 36.44 -13.85
C LEU A 477 -19.74 35.07 -14.34
N LYS A 478 -19.74 34.86 -15.67
CA LYS A 478 -19.23 33.64 -16.29
C LYS A 478 -17.76 33.39 -15.95
N ASP A 479 -16.92 34.42 -15.97
CA ASP A 479 -15.51 34.30 -15.58
C ASP A 479 -15.36 33.88 -14.12
N ALA A 480 -16.19 34.46 -13.25
CA ALA A 480 -16.16 34.19 -11.83
C ALA A 480 -16.66 32.77 -11.50
N ILE A 481 -17.74 32.30 -12.15
CA ILE A 481 -18.26 30.93 -12.04
C ILE A 481 -17.25 29.93 -12.61
N SER A 482 -16.67 30.18 -13.78
CA SER A 482 -15.60 29.36 -14.35
C SER A 482 -14.41 29.27 -13.39
N LYS A 483 -14.12 30.35 -12.65
CA LYS A 483 -13.01 30.39 -11.71
C LYS A 483 -13.25 29.62 -10.41
N TYR A 484 -14.43 29.76 -9.82
CA TYR A 484 -14.71 29.27 -8.45
C TYR A 484 -15.78 28.18 -8.37
N GLY A 485 -16.63 28.04 -9.40
CA GLY A 485 -17.78 27.13 -9.43
C GLY A 485 -17.48 25.68 -9.81
N THR A 486 -16.22 25.30 -10.06
CA THR A 486 -15.86 23.97 -10.61
C THR A 486 -16.46 22.81 -9.81
N PHE A 487 -16.47 22.85 -8.47
CA PHE A 487 -17.06 21.78 -7.66
C PHE A 487 -18.58 21.67 -7.83
N HIS A 488 -19.28 22.79 -7.95
CA HIS A 488 -20.73 22.83 -8.18
C HIS A 488 -21.09 22.34 -9.58
N ILE A 489 -20.35 22.78 -10.62
CA ILE A 489 -20.52 22.28 -11.99
C ILE A 489 -20.28 20.78 -12.04
N SER A 490 -19.24 20.30 -11.35
CA SER A 490 -18.93 18.86 -11.30
C SER A 490 -20.03 18.06 -10.61
N ARG A 491 -20.63 18.59 -9.54
CA ARG A 491 -21.78 17.98 -8.87
C ARG A 491 -22.96 17.85 -9.85
N ILE A 492 -23.32 18.93 -10.54
CA ILE A 492 -24.45 18.95 -11.48
C ILE A 492 -24.22 17.97 -12.64
N LEU A 493 -23.01 17.98 -13.22
CA LEU A 493 -22.64 17.06 -14.28
C LEU A 493 -22.70 15.59 -13.82
N GLY A 494 -22.27 15.31 -12.59
CA GLY A 494 -22.41 13.98 -11.97
C GLY A 494 -23.86 13.53 -11.88
N SER A 495 -24.76 14.42 -11.45
CA SER A 495 -26.20 14.19 -11.40
C SER A 495 -26.78 13.85 -12.79
N TYR A 496 -26.41 14.59 -13.83
CA TYR A 496 -26.89 14.34 -15.20
C TYR A 496 -26.46 12.98 -15.77
N ARG A 497 -25.22 12.56 -15.53
CA ARG A 497 -24.68 11.33 -16.12
C ARG A 497 -24.97 10.06 -15.31
N LEU A 498 -24.91 10.19 -13.99
CA LEU A 498 -24.87 9.05 -13.07
C LEU A 498 -26.07 9.03 -12.10
N GLY A 499 -26.76 10.16 -11.94
CA GLY A 499 -27.88 10.33 -11.01
C GLY A 499 -27.42 10.65 -9.59
N GLU A 500 -28.39 10.79 -8.68
CA GLU A 500 -28.15 11.21 -7.29
C GLU A 500 -27.74 10.06 -6.35
N ARG A 501 -27.98 8.80 -6.72
CA ARG A 501 -27.77 7.64 -5.81
C ARG A 501 -26.51 6.85 -6.14
N TRP A 502 -25.34 7.46 -5.94
CA TRP A 502 -24.03 6.90 -6.29
C TRP A 502 -23.78 5.49 -5.75
N ALA A 503 -24.11 5.26 -4.48
CA ALA A 503 -23.96 3.95 -3.84
C ALA A 503 -24.83 2.83 -4.47
N GLN A 504 -25.86 3.17 -5.25
CA GLN A 504 -26.76 2.20 -5.91
C GLN A 504 -26.36 1.93 -7.37
N ILE A 505 -25.40 2.68 -7.92
CA ILE A 505 -24.96 2.51 -9.31
C ILE A 505 -24.18 1.18 -9.43
N SER A 506 -24.47 0.37 -10.45
CA SER A 506 -23.71 -0.86 -10.68
C SER A 506 -22.26 -0.56 -11.07
N LYS A 507 -21.35 -1.49 -10.73
CA LYS A 507 -19.93 -1.39 -11.11
C LYS A 507 -19.78 -1.21 -12.63
N ASP A 508 -20.48 -2.04 -13.41
CA ASP A 508 -20.43 -1.99 -14.88
C ASP A 508 -20.82 -0.62 -15.44
N LYS A 509 -21.83 0.04 -14.85
CA LYS A 509 -22.26 1.37 -15.29
C LYS A 509 -21.19 2.42 -14.97
N LEU A 510 -20.53 2.33 -13.82
CA LEU A 510 -19.41 3.22 -13.47
C LEU A 510 -18.20 2.97 -14.38
N ASP A 511 -17.82 1.72 -14.62
CA ASP A 511 -16.71 1.38 -15.52
C ASP A 511 -16.99 1.84 -16.97
N GLN A 512 -18.22 1.66 -17.47
CA GLN A 512 -18.63 2.20 -18.78
C GLN A 512 -18.47 3.72 -18.84
N PHE A 513 -18.91 4.44 -17.81
CA PHE A 513 -18.76 5.88 -17.74
C PHE A 513 -17.29 6.33 -17.63
N ILE A 514 -16.49 5.65 -16.80
CA ILE A 514 -15.04 5.90 -16.67
C ILE A 514 -14.36 5.73 -18.03
N ASN A 515 -14.70 4.68 -18.78
CA ASN A 515 -14.17 4.47 -20.13
C ASN A 515 -14.65 5.55 -21.10
N GLU A 516 -15.92 5.96 -21.04
CA GLU A 516 -16.45 7.04 -21.86
C GLU A 516 -15.72 8.36 -21.62
N ILE A 517 -15.58 8.82 -20.37
CA ILE A 517 -14.97 10.11 -20.06
C ILE A 517 -13.47 10.14 -20.40
N VAL A 518 -12.78 9.00 -20.33
CA VAL A 518 -11.37 8.87 -20.69
C VAL A 518 -11.16 8.84 -22.21
N ILE A 519 -11.98 8.07 -22.95
CA ILE A 519 -11.78 7.85 -24.40
C ILE A 519 -12.49 8.90 -25.24
N LYS A 520 -13.70 9.32 -24.83
CA LYS A 520 -14.57 10.23 -25.58
C LYS A 520 -15.08 11.39 -24.71
N PRO A 521 -14.20 12.20 -24.10
CA PRO A 521 -14.61 13.31 -23.24
C PRO A 521 -15.55 14.31 -23.94
N GLN A 522 -15.44 14.48 -25.27
CA GLN A 522 -16.33 15.36 -26.04
C GLN A 522 -17.82 15.04 -25.88
N ASN A 523 -18.19 13.81 -25.53
CA ASN A 523 -19.59 13.43 -25.31
C ASN A 523 -20.23 14.16 -24.13
N LEU A 524 -19.43 14.62 -23.16
CA LEU A 524 -19.90 15.33 -21.98
C LEU A 524 -19.99 16.86 -22.20
N MET A 525 -19.68 17.37 -23.40
CA MET A 525 -19.66 18.83 -23.64
C MET A 525 -21.04 19.46 -23.50
N GLY A 526 -22.08 18.85 -24.08
CA GLY A 526 -23.45 19.36 -23.95
C GLY A 526 -23.89 19.39 -22.49
N ASP A 527 -23.72 18.28 -21.78
CA ASP A 527 -24.07 18.18 -20.36
C ASP A 527 -23.27 19.18 -19.48
N TYR A 528 -22.03 19.50 -19.86
CA TYR A 528 -21.21 20.51 -19.17
C TYR A 528 -21.73 21.94 -19.41
N GLU A 529 -22.10 22.27 -20.65
CA GLU A 529 -22.68 23.57 -20.98
C GLU A 529 -24.02 23.77 -20.26
N ASP A 530 -24.85 22.73 -20.20
CA ASP A 530 -26.11 22.72 -19.44
C ASP A 530 -25.86 22.87 -17.94
N ALA A 531 -24.87 22.15 -17.39
CA ALA A 531 -24.51 22.25 -15.98
C ALA A 531 -23.99 23.65 -15.62
N PHE A 532 -23.22 24.27 -16.52
CA PHE A 532 -22.74 25.63 -16.35
C PHE A 532 -23.90 26.62 -16.35
N ALA A 533 -24.81 26.51 -17.33
CA ALA A 533 -25.98 27.38 -17.44
C ALA A 533 -26.94 27.21 -16.25
N LEU A 534 -27.07 26.01 -15.70
CA LEU A 534 -27.84 25.79 -14.47
C LEU A 534 -27.22 26.55 -13.29
N LEU A 535 -25.91 26.41 -13.08
CA LEU A 535 -25.22 27.10 -12.00
C LEU A 535 -25.28 28.63 -12.18
N GLU A 536 -25.13 29.13 -13.40
CA GLU A 536 -25.28 30.56 -13.72
C GLU A 536 -26.64 31.08 -13.27
N ARG A 537 -27.74 30.43 -13.67
CA ARG A 537 -29.09 30.83 -13.26
C ARG A 537 -29.31 30.81 -11.75
N VAL A 538 -28.81 29.77 -11.06
CA VAL A 538 -28.92 29.66 -9.60
C VAL A 538 -28.10 30.73 -8.88
N VAL A 539 -26.93 31.07 -9.41
CA VAL A 539 -26.11 32.13 -8.83
C VAL A 539 -26.76 33.49 -9.03
N GLU A 540 -27.25 33.78 -10.24
CA GLU A 540 -27.93 35.03 -10.60
C GLU A 540 -29.14 35.31 -9.69
N SER A 541 -29.92 34.28 -9.35
CA SER A 541 -31.08 34.43 -8.45
C SER A 541 -30.69 34.82 -7.01
N ILE A 542 -29.45 34.57 -6.59
CA ILE A 542 -28.97 34.82 -5.23
C ILE A 542 -28.22 36.15 -5.11
N ILE A 543 -27.33 36.47 -6.07
CA ILE A 543 -26.39 37.60 -5.93
C ILE A 543 -26.85 38.93 -6.53
N SER A 544 -27.90 38.95 -7.37
CA SER A 544 -28.43 40.18 -8.00
C SER A 544 -27.32 41.14 -8.49
N ASP A 545 -26.32 40.60 -9.22
CA ASP A 545 -25.13 41.26 -9.77
C ASP A 545 -23.95 41.62 -8.83
N ASP A 546 -24.01 41.34 -7.52
CA ASP A 546 -22.87 41.55 -6.62
C ASP A 546 -21.83 40.41 -6.68
N LEU A 547 -20.91 40.52 -7.64
CA LEU A 547 -19.81 39.56 -7.84
C LEU A 547 -18.88 39.40 -6.63
N THR A 548 -18.84 40.36 -5.70
CA THR A 548 -17.98 40.27 -4.52
C THR A 548 -18.45 39.18 -3.54
N ARG A 549 -19.75 38.84 -3.58
CA ARG A 549 -20.36 37.82 -2.72
C ARG A 549 -20.28 36.41 -3.29
N LEU A 550 -19.96 36.26 -4.58
CA LEU A 550 -19.98 34.96 -5.27
C LEU A 550 -19.23 33.86 -4.53
N VAL A 551 -17.99 34.12 -4.10
CA VAL A 551 -17.17 33.12 -3.42
C VAL A 551 -17.79 32.69 -2.09
N ASN A 552 -18.47 33.60 -1.39
CA ASN A 552 -19.16 33.28 -0.15
C ASN A 552 -20.45 32.49 -0.41
N VAL A 553 -21.18 32.81 -1.48
CA VAL A 553 -22.36 32.06 -1.92
C VAL A 553 -21.99 30.64 -2.34
N LEU A 554 -20.94 30.47 -3.15
CA LEU A 554 -20.44 29.14 -3.54
C LEU A 554 -19.92 28.32 -2.34
N LYS A 555 -19.68 28.95 -1.19
CA LYS A 555 -19.29 28.29 0.06
C LYS A 555 -20.45 28.09 1.04
N SER A 556 -21.64 28.60 0.74
CA SER A 556 -22.81 28.46 1.62
C SER A 556 -23.56 27.16 1.35
N SER A 557 -24.38 26.76 2.33
CA SER A 557 -25.36 25.68 2.17
C SER A 557 -26.54 26.08 1.28
N ASP A 558 -26.84 27.38 1.20
CA ASP A 558 -28.03 27.88 0.50
C ASP A 558 -27.98 27.55 -0.99
N ILE A 559 -26.82 27.77 -1.63
CA ILE A 559 -26.66 27.41 -3.04
C ILE A 559 -26.80 25.90 -3.28
N GLN A 560 -26.42 25.06 -2.31
CA GLN A 560 -26.57 23.61 -2.46
C GLN A 560 -28.05 23.23 -2.53
N LYS A 561 -28.87 23.81 -1.65
CA LYS A 561 -30.32 23.58 -1.62
C LYS A 561 -30.99 24.00 -2.93
N GLU A 562 -30.62 25.16 -3.47
CA GLU A 562 -31.16 25.64 -4.75
C GLU A 562 -30.75 24.73 -5.92
N ILE A 563 -29.50 24.23 -5.93
CA ILE A 563 -29.08 23.26 -6.96
C ILE A 563 -29.81 21.92 -6.77
N ASP A 564 -30.01 21.44 -5.54
CA ASP A 564 -30.76 20.21 -5.25
C ASP A 564 -32.20 20.30 -5.75
N GLU A 565 -32.87 21.43 -5.52
CA GLU A 565 -34.23 21.70 -6.00
C GLU A 565 -34.29 21.78 -7.52
N ALA A 566 -33.27 22.35 -8.17
CA ALA A 566 -33.23 22.47 -9.63
C ALA A 566 -32.87 21.17 -10.36
N LEU A 567 -32.43 20.13 -9.63
CA LEU A 567 -32.11 18.79 -10.14
C LEU A 567 -33.22 17.75 -9.90
N GLN A 568 -34.23 18.08 -9.08
CA GLN A 568 -35.46 17.30 -8.90
C GLN A 568 -36.43 17.53 -10.06
#